data_AF-A0ABC8SRC9-F1
#
_entry.id   AF-A0ABC8SRC9-F1
#
_cell.length_a   1.000
_cell.length_b   1.000
_cell.length_c   1.000
_cell.angle_alpha   90.00
_cell.angle_beta   90.00
_cell.angle_gamma   90.00
#
_symmetry.space_group_name_H-M   'P 1'
#
loop_
_entity.id
_entity.type
_entity.pdbx_description
1 polymer ?
#
loop_
_entity_poly.entity_id
_entity_poly.type
_entity_poly.pdbx_seq_one_letter_code
_entity_poly.pdbx_strand_id
1 'polypeptide(L)'
;MEGSIEAQKAISGLSMASSASSEQEAVSKNALKKALKNKQRDEERRRKEEEIEKKAAVMQSSRVQRTLLADDEDMDPTQYFENRQKVLAAQKTAGTNPYPHKFYTSMSIPEFVKEYGVLEDGDHCEDVEVSLAGRIMNKRSSSAKLFFYDLHGDGAKVQVMADA
;
A
#
# COMPACT_ATOMS: atom_id res chain seq x y z
N MET A 1 57.71 24.95 -45.73
CA MET A 1 56.89 25.58 -46.79
C MET A 1 55.92 24.51 -47.24
N GLU A 2 54.63 24.83 -47.13
CA GLU A 2 53.54 24.38 -48.01
C GLU A 2 53.26 22.87 -48.05
N GLY A 3 52.02 22.40 -48.13
CA GLY A 3 50.78 23.09 -48.41
C GLY A 3 49.68 22.04 -48.45
N SER A 4 48.51 22.51 -48.06
CA SER A 4 47.24 21.80 -47.93
C SER A 4 46.53 21.67 -49.30
N ILE A 5 45.35 21.03 -49.29
CA ILE A 5 44.22 21.20 -50.24
C ILE A 5 44.36 20.35 -51.55
N GLU A 6 43.35 19.66 -52.12
CA GLU A 6 41.93 20.00 -52.35
C GLU A 6 41.05 18.76 -52.64
N ALA A 7 39.74 18.93 -52.42
CA ALA A 7 38.65 17.97 -52.65
C ALA A 7 38.01 18.11 -54.05
N GLN A 8 37.25 17.06 -54.47
CA GLN A 8 36.08 17.00 -55.40
C GLN A 8 36.02 15.56 -56.00
N LYS A 9 34.91 14.84 -56.25
CA LYS A 9 33.59 15.20 -56.80
C LYS A 9 32.60 14.00 -56.77
N ALA A 10 31.34 14.31 -56.46
CA ALA A 10 30.04 13.77 -56.94
C ALA A 10 29.65 12.28 -56.86
N ILE A 11 28.53 12.10 -56.17
CA ILE A 11 27.62 10.96 -56.04
C ILE A 11 26.57 11.05 -57.16
N SER A 12 26.36 9.95 -57.90
CA SER A 12 25.32 9.82 -58.93
C SER A 12 24.31 8.73 -58.54
N GLY A 13 23.02 9.04 -58.61
CA GLY A 13 21.95 8.04 -58.54
C GLY A 13 20.56 8.64 -58.35
N LEU A 14 19.96 9.14 -59.42
CA LEU A 14 18.57 9.62 -59.49
C LEU A 14 17.88 8.98 -60.70
N SER A 15 16.74 8.29 -60.49
CA SER A 15 15.53 8.30 -61.34
C SER A 15 14.47 7.38 -60.71
N MET A 16 13.36 7.87 -60.12
CA MET A 16 12.11 8.39 -60.70
C MET A 16 11.21 7.35 -61.42
N ALA A 17 10.23 6.86 -60.65
CA ALA A 17 8.79 6.66 -60.92
C ALA A 17 8.26 6.20 -62.30
N SER A 18 7.40 5.15 -62.29
CA SER A 18 6.01 5.24 -62.79
C SER A 18 5.08 4.06 -62.40
N SER A 19 3.89 4.45 -61.93
CA SER A 19 2.54 3.88 -62.14
C SER A 19 2.16 2.42 -61.78
N ALA A 20 1.34 2.33 -60.72
CA ALA A 20 0.05 1.64 -60.60
C ALA A 20 -0.14 0.20 -61.14
N SER A 21 -0.29 -0.76 -60.21
CA SER A 21 -1.34 -1.78 -60.28
C SER A 21 -1.70 -2.29 -58.88
N SER A 22 -2.97 -2.59 -58.73
CA SER A 22 -3.74 -2.94 -57.53
C SER A 22 -3.35 -4.27 -56.90
N GLU A 23 -2.95 -4.26 -55.63
CA GLU A 23 -3.02 -5.44 -54.76
C GLU A 23 -3.78 -5.06 -53.48
N GLN A 24 -5.09 -5.28 -53.54
CA GLN A 24 -5.97 -5.30 -52.38
C GLN A 24 -5.56 -6.48 -51.48
N GLU A 25 -4.60 -6.30 -50.57
CA GLU A 25 -4.59 -7.08 -49.33
C GLU A 25 -5.74 -6.58 -48.45
N ALA A 26 -6.96 -6.94 -48.84
CA ALA A 26 -8.12 -6.84 -48.00
C ALA A 26 -7.96 -7.85 -46.85
N VAL A 27 -7.22 -7.46 -45.81
CA VAL A 27 -7.38 -8.04 -44.48
C VAL A 27 -8.86 -7.85 -44.15
N SER A 28 -9.64 -8.92 -44.37
CA SER A 28 -11.09 -8.89 -44.30
C SER A 28 -11.51 -8.20 -43.01
N LYS A 29 -12.49 -7.29 -43.08
CA LYS A 29 -13.05 -6.58 -41.93
C LYS A 29 -13.43 -7.54 -40.76
N ASN A 30 -13.61 -8.83 -41.07
CA ASN A 30 -13.83 -9.91 -40.10
C ASN A 30 -12.56 -10.41 -39.37
N ALA A 31 -11.38 -10.39 -40.00
CA ALA A 31 -10.11 -10.77 -39.39
C ALA A 31 -9.66 -9.75 -38.33
N LEU A 32 -9.79 -8.44 -38.63
CA LEU A 32 -9.52 -7.37 -37.66
C LEU A 32 -10.48 -7.41 -36.47
N LYS A 33 -11.77 -7.68 -36.70
CA LYS A 33 -12.78 -7.84 -35.65
C LYS A 33 -12.50 -9.05 -34.75
N LYS A 34 -12.00 -10.16 -35.32
CA LYS A 34 -11.61 -11.37 -34.56
C LYS A 34 -10.36 -11.14 -33.71
N ALA A 35 -9.37 -10.42 -34.24
CA ALA A 35 -8.16 -10.06 -33.50
C ALA A 35 -8.46 -9.10 -32.33
N LEU A 36 -9.33 -8.11 -32.54
CA LEU A 36 -9.72 -7.15 -31.50
C LEU A 36 -10.51 -7.82 -30.36
N LYS A 37 -11.42 -8.75 -30.71
CA LYS A 37 -12.17 -9.56 -29.72
C LYS A 37 -11.26 -10.48 -28.91
N ASN A 38 -10.21 -11.05 -29.52
CA ASN A 38 -9.27 -11.88 -28.78
C ASN A 38 -8.40 -11.06 -27.83
N LYS A 39 -7.91 -9.88 -28.26
CA LYS A 39 -7.17 -8.94 -27.40
C LYS A 39 -8.00 -8.49 -26.18
N GLN A 40 -9.28 -8.15 -26.38
CA GLN A 40 -10.17 -7.77 -25.28
C GLN A 40 -10.39 -8.93 -24.29
N ARG A 41 -10.56 -10.16 -24.78
CA ARG A 41 -10.70 -11.35 -23.92
C ARG A 41 -9.42 -11.65 -23.14
N ASP A 42 -8.27 -11.47 -23.75
CA ASP A 42 -6.96 -11.71 -23.12
C ASP A 42 -6.66 -10.66 -22.04
N GLU A 43 -7.00 -9.38 -22.28
CA GLU A 43 -6.91 -8.32 -21.27
C GLU A 43 -7.91 -8.52 -20.12
N GLU A 44 -9.14 -8.98 -20.40
CA GLU A 44 -10.14 -9.27 -19.37
C GLU A 44 -9.72 -10.45 -18.48
N ARG A 45 -9.14 -11.51 -19.06
CA ARG A 45 -8.58 -12.62 -18.28
C ARG A 45 -7.40 -12.17 -17.44
N ARG A 46 -6.49 -11.36 -17.98
CA ARG A 46 -5.34 -10.84 -17.23
C ARG A 46 -5.78 -9.96 -16.05
N ARG A 47 -6.79 -9.09 -16.25
CA ARG A 47 -7.37 -8.29 -15.15
C ARG A 47 -8.03 -9.18 -14.09
N LYS A 48 -8.72 -10.25 -14.48
CA LYS A 48 -9.32 -11.21 -13.55
C LYS A 48 -8.27 -11.99 -12.78
N GLU A 49 -7.19 -12.42 -13.43
CA GLU A 49 -6.06 -13.11 -12.79
C GLU A 49 -5.33 -12.18 -11.80
N GLU A 50 -5.04 -10.94 -12.20
CA GLU A 50 -4.46 -9.92 -11.32
C GLU A 50 -5.38 -9.59 -10.12
N GLU A 51 -6.70 -9.57 -10.32
CA GLU A 51 -7.67 -9.33 -9.24
C GLU A 51 -7.78 -10.55 -8.30
N ILE A 52 -7.75 -11.77 -8.83
CA ILE A 52 -7.73 -13.01 -8.04
C ILE A 52 -6.42 -13.11 -7.24
N GLU A 53 -5.28 -12.75 -7.83
CA GLU A 53 -3.99 -12.78 -7.17
C GLU A 53 -3.88 -11.72 -6.07
N LYS A 54 -4.39 -10.50 -6.32
CA LYS A 54 -4.51 -9.46 -5.27
C LYS A 54 -5.44 -9.90 -4.14
N LYS A 55 -6.59 -10.50 -4.47
CA LYS A 55 -7.53 -11.04 -3.47
C LYS A 55 -6.90 -12.19 -2.68
N ALA A 56 -6.17 -13.09 -3.33
CA ALA A 56 -5.47 -14.20 -2.69
C ALA A 56 -4.34 -13.69 -1.77
N ALA A 57 -3.57 -12.70 -2.20
CA ALA A 57 -2.51 -12.07 -1.41
C ALA A 57 -3.07 -11.37 -0.15
N VAL A 58 -4.19 -10.64 -0.27
CA VAL A 58 -4.89 -10.01 0.86
C VAL A 58 -5.49 -11.05 1.82
N MET A 59 -6.02 -12.17 1.30
CA MET A 59 -6.54 -13.26 2.13
C MET A 59 -5.41 -14.02 2.86
N GLN A 60 -4.25 -14.18 2.23
CA GLN A 60 -3.09 -14.80 2.88
C GLN A 60 -2.47 -13.88 3.93
N SER A 61 -2.30 -12.58 3.64
CA SER A 61 -1.74 -11.63 4.61
C SER A 61 -2.64 -11.47 5.85
N SER A 62 -3.96 -11.37 5.65
CA SER A 62 -4.93 -11.29 6.75
C SER A 62 -5.03 -12.59 7.56
N ARG A 63 -4.87 -13.76 6.93
CA ARG A 63 -4.80 -15.05 7.64
C ARG A 63 -3.53 -15.16 8.48
N VAL A 64 -2.38 -14.77 7.93
CA VAL A 64 -1.09 -14.77 8.65
C VAL A 64 -1.11 -13.76 9.81
N GLN A 65 -1.67 -12.57 9.61
CA GLN A 65 -1.84 -11.58 10.68
C GLN A 65 -2.76 -12.11 11.80
N ARG A 66 -3.86 -12.79 11.46
CA ARG A 66 -4.77 -13.36 12.46
C ARG A 66 -4.10 -14.48 13.25
N THR A 67 -3.30 -15.34 12.60
CA THR A 67 -2.54 -16.38 13.31
C THR A 67 -1.46 -15.78 14.20
N LEU A 68 -0.71 -14.78 13.75
CA LEU A 68 0.34 -14.16 14.58
C LEU A 68 -0.24 -13.41 15.80
N LEU A 69 -1.42 -12.79 15.65
CA LEU A 69 -2.09 -12.11 16.75
C LEU A 69 -2.70 -13.06 17.78
N ALA A 70 -3.22 -14.21 17.32
CA ALA A 70 -3.74 -15.25 18.22
C ALA A 70 -2.62 -16.02 18.92
N ASP A 71 -1.45 -16.17 18.27
CA ASP A 71 -0.32 -16.92 18.81
C ASP A 71 0.36 -16.18 19.98
N ASP A 72 0.39 -14.83 19.96
CA ASP A 72 1.05 -14.07 21.04
C ASP A 72 0.31 -14.11 22.40
N GLU A 73 -1.01 -14.36 22.43
CA GLU A 73 -1.83 -14.34 23.67
C GLU A 73 -1.76 -15.65 24.48
N ASP A 74 -1.53 -16.78 23.82
CA ASP A 74 -1.46 -18.12 24.45
C ASP A 74 -0.02 -18.62 24.68
N MET A 75 0.98 -17.78 24.41
CA MET A 75 2.41 -18.12 24.54
C MET A 75 2.91 -18.12 25.99
N ASP A 76 3.89 -18.97 26.26
CA ASP A 76 4.65 -18.95 27.52
C ASP A 76 5.34 -17.58 27.69
N PRO A 77 5.25 -16.92 28.86
CA PRO A 77 5.89 -15.63 29.13
C PRO A 77 7.34 -15.51 28.67
N THR A 78 8.15 -16.57 28.77
CA THR A 78 9.54 -16.57 28.30
C THR A 78 9.61 -16.47 26.77
N GLN A 79 8.80 -17.25 26.06
CA GLN A 79 8.76 -17.23 24.59
C GLN A 79 8.25 -15.88 24.06
N TYR A 80 7.22 -15.32 24.69
CA TYR A 80 6.70 -13.99 24.35
C TYR A 80 7.77 -12.91 24.47
N PHE A 81 8.55 -12.93 25.56
CA PHE A 81 9.63 -11.97 25.76
C PHE A 81 10.71 -12.07 24.67
N GLU A 82 11.17 -13.29 24.35
CA GLU A 82 12.16 -13.52 23.28
C GLU A 82 11.65 -13.07 21.92
N ASN A 83 10.40 -13.39 21.58
CA ASN A 83 9.77 -12.97 20.33
C ASN A 83 9.68 -11.44 20.25
N ARG A 84 9.27 -10.78 21.34
CA ARG A 84 9.20 -9.32 21.39
C ARG A 84 10.56 -8.66 21.23
N GLN A 85 11.62 -9.23 21.83
CA GLN A 85 12.99 -8.75 21.64
C GLN A 85 13.45 -8.87 20.18
N LYS A 86 13.16 -9.99 19.52
CA LYS A 86 13.48 -10.20 18.10
C LYS A 86 12.78 -9.16 17.22
N VAL A 87 11.49 -8.90 17.48
CA VAL A 87 10.73 -7.86 16.74
C VAL A 87 11.34 -6.48 16.93
N LEU A 88 11.71 -6.10 18.16
CA LEU A 88 12.35 -4.81 18.43
C LEU A 88 13.73 -4.70 17.76
N ALA A 89 14.51 -5.78 17.73
CA ALA A 89 15.79 -5.82 17.03
C ALA A 89 15.60 -5.65 15.52
N ALA A 90 14.62 -6.35 14.93
CA ALA A 90 14.28 -6.24 13.52
C ALA A 90 13.86 -4.79 13.14
N GLN A 91 13.05 -4.14 13.97
CA GLN A 91 12.66 -2.74 13.77
C GLN A 91 13.86 -1.79 13.77
N LYS A 92 14.80 -1.97 14.71
CA LYS A 92 16.04 -1.20 14.75
C LYS A 92 16.89 -1.43 13.50
N THR A 93 17.01 -2.68 13.03
CA THR A 93 17.75 -2.99 11.79
C THR A 93 17.09 -2.43 10.53
N ALA A 94 15.76 -2.32 10.53
CA ALA A 94 14.99 -1.67 9.47
C ALA A 94 15.07 -0.13 9.52
N GLY A 95 15.83 0.44 10.45
CA GLY A 95 16.01 1.90 10.60
C GLY A 95 14.84 2.60 11.31
N THR A 96 13.84 1.87 11.79
CA THR A 96 12.75 2.44 12.59
C THR A 96 13.18 2.46 14.06
N ASN A 97 13.13 3.63 14.70
CA ASN A 97 13.47 3.73 16.13
C ASN A 97 12.26 3.39 17.01
N PRO A 98 12.25 2.25 17.73
CA PRO A 98 11.15 1.88 18.61
C PRO A 98 11.03 2.77 19.86
N TYR A 99 12.06 3.56 20.19
CA TYR A 99 12.09 4.43 21.37
C TYR A 99 12.31 5.89 20.94
N PRO A 100 11.25 6.58 20.48
CA PRO A 100 11.35 7.97 20.04
C PRO A 100 11.75 8.90 21.20
N HIS A 101 12.56 9.92 20.91
CA HIS A 101 13.08 10.83 21.94
C HIS A 101 12.05 11.87 22.40
N LYS A 102 11.10 12.22 21.54
CA LYS A 102 10.02 13.16 21.85
C LYS A 102 8.76 12.82 21.07
N PHE A 103 7.65 12.77 21.78
CA PHE A 103 6.30 12.82 21.24
C PHE A 103 5.61 14.04 21.84
N TYR A 104 4.93 14.84 21.00
CA TYR A 104 4.21 16.02 21.46
C TYR A 104 2.76 15.64 21.72
N THR A 105 2.36 15.69 22.99
CA THR A 105 1.00 15.41 23.44
C THR A 105 0.27 16.74 23.58
N SER A 106 -0.93 16.87 23.00
CA SER A 106 -1.70 18.11 23.05
C SER A 106 -2.43 18.29 24.39
N MET A 107 -2.94 17.21 24.98
CA MET A 107 -3.65 17.22 26.27
C MET A 107 -3.50 15.87 27.00
N SER A 108 -3.83 15.85 28.28
CA SER A 108 -3.85 14.60 29.06
C SER A 108 -5.14 13.80 28.82
N ILE A 109 -5.10 12.49 29.09
CA ILE A 109 -6.26 11.61 29.00
C ILE A 109 -7.45 12.09 29.86
N PRO A 110 -7.28 12.48 31.14
CA PRO A 110 -8.41 12.98 31.93
C PRO A 110 -8.97 14.32 31.44
N GLU A 111 -8.16 15.18 30.81
CA GLU A 111 -8.66 16.40 30.16
C GLU A 111 -9.50 16.08 28.93
N PHE A 112 -9.02 15.17 28.09
CA PHE A 112 -9.77 14.69 26.93
C PHE A 112 -11.14 14.13 27.31
N VAL A 113 -11.22 13.32 28.38
CA VAL A 113 -12.50 12.77 28.86
C VAL A 113 -13.44 13.86 29.37
N LYS A 114 -12.93 14.93 29.99
CA LYS A 114 -13.76 16.05 30.46
C LYS A 114 -14.30 16.90 29.32
N GLU A 115 -13.47 17.14 28.30
CA GLU A 115 -13.81 17.99 27.17
C GLU A 115 -14.75 17.29 26.17
N TYR A 116 -14.48 16.03 25.85
CA TYR A 116 -15.23 15.27 24.85
C TYR A 116 -16.22 14.24 25.44
N GLY A 117 -16.27 14.09 26.76
CA GLY A 117 -17.24 13.22 27.43
C GLY A 117 -18.69 13.72 27.34
N VAL A 118 -18.92 14.89 26.78
CA VAL A 118 -20.24 15.50 26.54
C VAL A 118 -20.80 15.22 25.14
N LEU A 119 -20.02 14.58 24.26
CA LEU A 119 -20.46 14.22 22.91
C LEU A 119 -21.57 13.16 22.94
N GLU A 120 -22.46 13.19 21.95
CA GLU A 120 -23.52 12.19 21.81
C GLU A 120 -23.01 10.90 21.14
N ASP A 121 -23.77 9.82 21.30
CA ASP A 121 -23.45 8.53 20.70
C ASP A 121 -23.42 8.64 19.17
N GLY A 122 -22.24 8.45 18.57
CA GLY A 122 -22.04 8.48 17.12
C GLY A 122 -21.52 9.81 16.58
N ASP A 123 -21.30 10.82 17.44
CA ASP A 123 -20.66 12.07 17.03
C ASP A 123 -19.16 11.87 16.74
N HIS A 124 -18.69 12.48 15.66
CA HIS A 124 -17.29 12.49 15.26
C HIS A 124 -16.86 13.92 14.92
N CYS A 125 -15.83 14.42 15.58
CA CYS A 125 -15.25 15.73 15.30
C CYS A 125 -14.05 15.58 14.35
N GLU A 126 -14.29 15.55 13.05
CA GLU A 126 -13.22 15.39 12.03
C GLU A 126 -12.29 16.60 11.94
N ASP A 127 -12.75 17.78 12.35
CA ASP A 127 -11.99 19.03 12.28
C ASP A 127 -10.92 19.18 13.38
N VAL A 128 -10.95 18.31 14.40
CA VAL A 128 -10.11 18.47 15.60
C VAL A 128 -9.13 17.31 15.73
N GLU A 129 -7.84 17.62 15.63
CA GLU A 129 -6.76 16.66 15.85
C GLU A 129 -6.22 16.76 17.29
N VAL A 130 -6.15 15.63 17.98
CA VAL A 130 -5.65 15.54 19.36
C VAL A 130 -4.59 14.44 19.45
N SER A 131 -3.42 14.79 20.01
CA SER A 131 -2.34 13.85 20.28
C SER A 131 -2.37 13.43 21.73
N LEU A 132 -2.70 12.17 22.00
CA LEU A 132 -2.74 11.57 23.34
C LEU A 132 -1.60 10.56 23.53
N ALA A 133 -1.18 10.36 24.78
CA ALA A 133 -0.19 9.35 25.16
C ALA A 133 -0.68 8.57 26.39
N GLY A 134 -0.37 7.27 26.44
CA GLY A 134 -0.78 6.41 27.54
C GLY A 134 -0.26 4.98 27.39
N ARG A 135 -0.69 4.09 28.28
CA ARG A 135 -0.38 2.67 28.27
C ARG A 135 -1.54 1.88 27.69
N ILE A 136 -1.27 1.04 26.70
CA ILE A 136 -2.26 0.06 26.20
C ILE A 136 -2.41 -1.03 27.25
N MET A 137 -3.62 -1.19 27.78
CA MET A 137 -3.95 -2.24 28.75
C MET A 137 -4.67 -3.41 28.10
N ASN A 138 -5.40 -3.14 27.03
CA ASN A 138 -6.18 -4.14 26.32
C ASN A 138 -6.15 -3.85 24.82
N LYS A 139 -6.13 -4.91 24.04
CA LYS A 139 -6.22 -4.87 22.58
C LYS A 139 -7.30 -5.85 22.17
N ARG A 140 -8.27 -5.38 21.40
CA ARG A 140 -9.37 -6.20 20.87
C ARG A 140 -9.48 -6.00 19.37
N SER A 141 -9.81 -7.08 18.66
CA SER A 141 -10.15 -7.00 17.23
C SER A 141 -11.63 -7.33 17.07
N SER A 142 -12.35 -6.48 16.33
CA SER A 142 -13.76 -6.75 15.99
C SER A 142 -13.89 -7.21 14.54
N SER A 143 -12.99 -6.78 13.67
CA SER A 143 -12.87 -7.27 12.30
C SER A 143 -11.42 -7.23 11.85
N ALA A 144 -11.14 -7.67 10.62
CA ALA A 144 -9.79 -7.55 10.06
C ALA A 144 -9.33 -6.10 9.84
N LYS A 145 -10.28 -5.15 9.82
CA LYS A 145 -10.03 -3.72 9.62
C LYS A 145 -10.21 -2.89 10.89
N LEU A 146 -11.04 -3.36 11.82
CA LEU A 146 -11.41 -2.60 13.00
C LEU A 146 -10.79 -3.18 14.27
N PHE A 147 -9.94 -2.36 14.89
CA PHE A 147 -9.25 -2.64 16.14
C PHE A 147 -9.66 -1.65 17.22
N PHE A 148 -9.74 -2.15 18.45
CA PHE A 148 -10.03 -1.34 19.63
C PHE A 148 -8.89 -1.49 20.63
N TYR A 149 -8.37 -0.37 21.11
CA TYR A 149 -7.36 -0.34 22.16
C TYR A 149 -7.89 0.41 23.37
N ASP A 150 -7.65 -0.13 24.57
CA ASP A 150 -7.94 0.59 25.80
C ASP A 150 -6.65 1.30 26.25
N LEU A 151 -6.62 2.62 26.11
CA LEU A 151 -5.50 3.49 26.47
C LEU A 151 -5.72 4.06 27.87
N HIS A 152 -4.80 3.76 28.80
CA HIS A 152 -4.85 4.24 30.18
C HIS A 152 -3.77 5.28 30.45
N GLY A 153 -4.11 6.30 31.23
CA GLY A 153 -3.13 7.26 31.78
C GLY A 153 -3.78 8.14 32.84
N ASP A 154 -3.00 8.51 33.85
CA ASP A 154 -3.40 9.39 34.95
C ASP A 154 -4.72 9.00 35.64
N GLY A 155 -4.98 7.69 35.75
CA GLY A 155 -6.19 7.14 36.38
C GLY A 155 -7.46 7.18 35.52
N ALA A 156 -7.37 7.69 34.29
CA ALA A 156 -8.45 7.68 33.32
C ALA A 156 -8.18 6.65 32.20
N LYS A 157 -9.24 6.30 31.46
CA LYS A 157 -9.19 5.42 30.30
C LYS A 157 -9.91 6.04 29.11
N VAL A 158 -9.36 5.84 27.92
CA VAL A 158 -9.97 6.21 26.64
C VAL A 158 -9.91 5.01 25.71
N GLN A 159 -10.99 4.76 24.98
CA GLN A 159 -11.03 3.74 23.95
C GLN A 159 -10.58 4.35 22.62
N VAL A 160 -9.57 3.74 22.00
CA VAL A 160 -9.11 4.10 20.67
C VAL A 160 -9.76 3.16 19.67
N MET A 161 -10.59 3.72 18.78
CA MET A 161 -11.12 3.03 17.63
C MET A 161 -10.17 3.25 16.45
N ALA A 162 -9.51 2.18 15.99
CA ALA A 162 -8.57 2.21 14.88
C ALA A 162 -9.15 1.41 13.71
N ASP A 163 -9.52 2.11 12.64
CA ASP A 163 -9.93 1.53 11.36
C ASP A 163 -8.72 1.50 10.39
N ALA A 164 -8.56 0.40 9.65
CA ALA A 164 -7.38 0.06 8.84
C ALA A 164 -7.69 -0.23 7.37
#